data_AF-A0A9D8CY93-F1
#
_entry.id   AF-A0A9D8CY93-F1
#
_cell.length_a   1.000
_cell.length_b   1.000
_cell.length_c   1.000
_cell.angle_alpha   90.00
_cell.angle_beta   90.00
_cell.angle_gamma   90.00
#
_symmetry.space_group_name_H-M   'P 1'
#
loop_
_entity.id
_entity.type
_entity.pdbx_description
1 polymer ?
#
loop_
_entity_poly.entity_id
_entity_poly.type
_entity_poly.pdbx_seq_one_letter_code
_entity_poly.pdbx_strand_id
1 'polypeptide(L)'
;MRLLRPDRRHVDRFDHRLGTGDRPVGRRSGVALSAGVRQGLQAAALGVFGPKFSRRALAEILDQVLGDTTLGSPRLRTGLAVVTKRADNGSVWILHNNPRGRYYRPRPDSNASANADIPLASAILASTAALTYFKPEFIKINRDQIGAFVDGGVSPHNDPSLHLLMLANLKGYRFNWPLGGRQLMLVSVGTGFFRFQRDVNWLRYTPSAFQAVQALTSMIDDGSRLVQTILQWASHTPTPRQLDREMGDLAEDRLGHDPLLHYVRYDGQLEINWLQEKLGMKIGEREIDSIRRIDDPGAIEKLIEIGRAIARRHISAEHFPVDFDLTPSAAAPTAER
;
A
#
# COMPACT_ATOMS: atom_id res chain seq x y z
N MET A 1 -1.75 -4.35 18.16
CA MET A 1 -2.39 -3.51 19.18
C MET A 1 -3.83 -3.27 18.74
N ARG A 2 -4.83 -3.87 19.43
CA ARG A 2 -6.26 -3.77 19.07
C ARG A 2 -6.84 -2.52 19.71
N LEU A 3 -7.35 -1.57 18.92
CA LEU A 3 -8.02 -0.37 19.43
C LEU A 3 -9.32 -0.14 18.65
N LEU A 4 -10.43 -0.25 19.39
CA LEU A 4 -11.80 0.05 18.96
C LEU A 4 -12.19 1.38 19.60
N ARG A 5 -12.31 2.43 18.79
CA ARG A 5 -13.15 3.61 19.07
C ARG A 5 -13.96 3.92 17.80
N PRO A 6 -15.28 4.16 17.88
CA PRO A 6 -16.11 4.49 16.70
C PRO A 6 -15.76 5.84 16.04
N ASP A 7 -15.09 6.72 16.80
CA ASP A 7 -14.87 8.15 16.57
C ASP A 7 -13.43 8.55 16.21
N ARG A 8 -12.43 7.68 16.43
CA ARG A 8 -11.05 7.84 15.94
C ARG A 8 -10.63 6.56 15.25
N ARG A 9 -10.55 6.58 13.92
CA ARG A 9 -10.25 5.38 13.12
C ARG A 9 -8.83 5.48 12.60
N HIS A 10 -8.01 4.46 12.83
CA HIS A 10 -6.84 4.25 11.97
C HIS A 10 -7.32 3.76 10.61
N VAL A 11 -6.64 4.17 9.54
CA VAL A 11 -6.82 3.63 8.19
C VAL A 11 -5.51 2.95 7.81
N ASP A 12 -5.51 1.62 7.83
CA ASP A 12 -4.34 0.81 7.46
C ASP A 12 -4.47 0.36 6.00
N ARG A 13 -3.35 0.34 5.25
CA ARG A 13 -3.23 -0.32 3.94
C ARG A 13 -2.49 -1.64 4.11
N PHE A 14 -2.95 -2.68 3.42
CA PHE A 14 -2.17 -3.90 3.20
C PHE A 14 -1.20 -3.67 2.03
N ASP A 15 0.09 -3.79 2.30
CA ASP A 15 1.12 -4.01 1.28
C ASP A 15 1.67 -5.43 1.49
N HIS A 16 1.64 -6.26 0.45
CA HIS A 16 2.01 -7.66 0.55
C HIS A 16 3.53 -7.81 0.46
N ARG A 17 4.18 -8.16 1.57
CA ARG A 17 5.25 -9.18 1.59
C ARG A 17 4.92 -10.18 2.68
N LEU A 18 4.58 -11.40 2.27
CA LEU A 18 4.26 -12.51 3.16
C LEU A 18 5.52 -12.88 3.95
N GLY A 19 5.60 -12.42 5.20
CA GLY A 19 6.52 -12.95 6.20
C GLY A 19 5.77 -13.97 7.05
N THR A 20 6.21 -15.23 7.03
CA THR A 20 5.69 -16.29 7.90
C THR A 20 6.16 -16.05 9.33
N GLY A 21 5.22 -15.76 10.23
CA GLY A 21 5.48 -15.73 11.66
C GLY A 21 5.37 -17.13 12.26
N ASP A 22 6.45 -17.60 12.87
CA ASP A 22 6.54 -18.88 13.59
C ASP A 22 5.51 -19.01 14.72
N ARG A 23 4.77 -20.13 14.72
CA ARG A 23 4.37 -20.84 15.95
C ARG A 23 4.50 -22.35 15.73
N PRO A 24 4.94 -23.11 16.74
CA PRO A 24 5.29 -24.51 16.57
C PRO A 24 4.06 -25.40 16.81
N VAL A 25 3.64 -26.18 15.81
CA VAL A 25 2.79 -27.35 16.02
C VAL A 25 3.29 -28.50 15.16
N GLY A 26 3.75 -29.56 15.84
CA GLY A 26 3.60 -30.94 15.39
C GLY A 26 4.46 -31.42 14.21
N ARG A 27 5.66 -31.92 14.52
CA ARG A 27 6.36 -32.91 13.68
C ARG A 27 5.44 -34.11 13.40
N ARG A 28 5.11 -34.36 12.13
CA ARG A 28 5.09 -35.68 11.44
C ARG A 28 4.37 -35.58 10.09
N SER A 29 5.12 -35.25 9.04
CA SER A 29 4.85 -35.60 7.62
C SER A 29 5.95 -34.97 6.76
N GLY A 30 7.19 -35.31 7.07
CA GLY A 30 8.33 -35.03 6.21
C GLY A 30 8.36 -36.04 5.06
N VAL A 31 8.81 -35.59 3.89
CA VAL A 31 9.03 -36.38 2.67
C VAL A 31 7.79 -36.55 1.76
N ALA A 32 7.25 -35.43 1.25
CA ALA A 32 6.49 -35.40 -0.02
C ALA A 32 6.26 -33.97 -0.60
N LEU A 33 6.54 -32.90 0.14
CA LEU A 33 6.19 -31.52 -0.25
C LEU A 33 7.28 -30.71 -0.98
N SER A 34 8.49 -31.27 -1.17
CA SER A 34 9.61 -30.56 -1.82
C SER A 34 9.67 -30.72 -3.35
N ALA A 35 8.91 -31.65 -3.93
CA ALA A 35 8.90 -31.90 -5.37
C ALA A 35 7.80 -31.11 -6.12
N GLY A 36 6.60 -30.97 -5.54
CA GLY A 36 5.46 -30.32 -6.19
C GLY A 36 5.57 -28.79 -6.32
N VAL A 37 6.31 -28.13 -5.41
CA VAL A 37 6.54 -26.67 -5.46
C VAL A 37 7.61 -26.28 -6.47
N ARG A 38 8.51 -27.20 -6.85
CA ARG A 38 9.55 -26.94 -7.87
C ARG A 38 9.05 -27.11 -9.30
N GLN A 39 8.03 -27.93 -9.54
CA GLN A 39 7.51 -28.20 -10.90
C GLN A 39 6.50 -27.16 -11.40
N GLY A 40 5.91 -26.34 -10.53
CA GLY A 40 5.03 -25.23 -10.92
C GLY A 40 5.75 -23.97 -11.42
N LEU A 41 7.08 -23.95 -11.40
CA LEU A 41 7.92 -22.78 -11.63
C LEU A 41 8.58 -22.71 -13.02
N GLN A 42 8.35 -23.69 -13.90
CA GLN A 42 9.04 -23.81 -15.20
C GLN A 42 8.23 -23.45 -16.45
N ALA A 43 7.10 -22.76 -16.31
CA ALA A 43 6.41 -22.16 -17.45
C ALA A 43 5.92 -20.74 -17.14
N ALA A 44 6.81 -19.89 -16.62
CA ALA A 44 6.56 -18.46 -16.59
C ALA A 44 6.73 -17.94 -18.02
N ALA A 45 5.62 -17.75 -18.72
CA ALA A 45 5.59 -16.92 -19.91
C ALA A 45 6.29 -15.61 -19.58
N LEU A 46 7.26 -15.21 -20.41
CA LEU A 46 7.80 -13.85 -20.43
C LEU A 46 6.59 -12.91 -20.31
N GLY A 47 6.53 -12.11 -19.23
CA GLY A 47 5.36 -11.34 -18.75
C GLY A 47 4.75 -10.32 -19.73
N VAL A 48 5.12 -10.43 -21.01
CA VAL A 48 4.54 -9.81 -22.20
C VAL A 48 3.29 -10.56 -22.69
N PHE A 49 3.19 -11.89 -22.50
CA PHE A 49 2.08 -12.71 -23.03
C PHE A 49 1.10 -13.27 -21.97
N GLY A 50 1.34 -13.02 -20.68
CA GLY A 50 0.47 -13.50 -19.61
C GLY A 50 0.99 -13.17 -18.20
N PRO A 51 0.15 -13.32 -17.16
CA PRO A 51 0.52 -13.01 -15.78
C PRO A 51 1.56 -14.00 -15.24
N LYS A 52 2.54 -13.48 -14.50
CA LYS A 52 3.64 -14.27 -13.93
C LYS A 52 3.22 -15.17 -12.74
N PHE A 53 2.19 -14.80 -11.99
CA PHE A 53 1.77 -15.50 -10.77
C PHE A 53 0.32 -16.00 -10.82
N SER A 54 0.07 -17.10 -10.10
CA SER A 54 -1.27 -17.69 -9.98
C SER A 54 -2.14 -16.91 -8.99
N ARG A 55 -3.21 -16.29 -9.49
CA ARG A 55 -4.29 -15.70 -8.68
C ARG A 55 -4.89 -16.70 -7.68
N ARG A 56 -4.95 -17.99 -8.07
CA ARG A 56 -5.64 -19.02 -7.29
C ARG A 56 -5.00 -19.26 -5.93
N ALA A 57 -3.67 -19.37 -5.87
CA ALA A 57 -2.97 -19.63 -4.62
C ALA A 57 -3.17 -18.49 -3.60
N LEU A 58 -3.10 -17.23 -4.06
CA LEU A 58 -3.37 -16.08 -3.21
C LEU A 58 -4.84 -16.05 -2.76
N ALA A 59 -5.79 -16.32 -3.66
CA ALA A 59 -7.20 -16.38 -3.33
C ALA A 59 -7.52 -17.47 -2.28
N GLU A 60 -6.92 -18.65 -2.39
CA GLU A 60 -7.08 -19.74 -1.41
C GLU A 60 -6.57 -19.34 -0.01
N ILE A 61 -5.43 -18.64 0.08
CA ILE A 61 -4.91 -18.14 1.36
C ILE A 61 -5.84 -17.05 1.93
N LEU A 62 -6.30 -16.13 1.08
CA LEU A 62 -7.22 -15.07 1.52
C LEU A 62 -8.56 -15.64 2.00
N ASP A 63 -9.08 -16.69 1.34
CA ASP A 63 -10.30 -17.38 1.78
C ASP A 63 -10.11 -18.05 3.15
N GLN A 64 -8.96 -18.71 3.39
CA GLN A 64 -8.66 -19.30 4.69
C GLN A 64 -8.57 -18.27 5.83
N VAL A 65 -8.02 -17.08 5.54
CA VAL A 65 -7.78 -16.04 6.56
C VAL A 65 -9.02 -15.16 6.78
N LEU A 66 -9.71 -14.79 5.71
CA LEU A 66 -10.78 -13.80 5.71
C LEU A 66 -12.18 -14.43 5.63
N GLY A 67 -12.31 -15.61 5.00
CA GLY A 67 -13.59 -16.26 4.73
C GLY A 67 -14.55 -15.33 4.00
N ASP A 68 -15.79 -15.29 4.49
CA ASP A 68 -16.90 -14.49 3.96
C ASP A 68 -16.86 -12.99 4.34
N THR A 69 -15.74 -12.50 4.91
CA THR A 69 -15.63 -11.10 5.35
C THR A 69 -15.78 -10.14 4.16
N THR A 70 -16.73 -9.21 4.27
CA THR A 70 -16.92 -8.08 3.33
C THR A 70 -16.36 -6.77 3.88
N LEU A 71 -16.29 -5.74 3.04
CA LEU A 71 -15.90 -4.38 3.47
C LEU A 71 -16.82 -3.79 4.54
N GLY A 72 -18.11 -4.17 4.56
CA GLY A 72 -19.07 -3.74 5.58
C GLY A 72 -19.09 -4.60 6.83
N SER A 73 -18.23 -5.63 6.92
CA SER A 73 -18.27 -6.61 8.00
C SER A 73 -17.95 -5.97 9.36
N PRO A 74 -18.70 -6.31 10.43
CA PRO A 74 -18.39 -5.87 11.79
C PRO A 74 -17.07 -6.47 12.33
N ARG A 75 -16.47 -7.44 11.62
CA ARG A 75 -15.12 -7.96 11.93
C ARG A 75 -14.04 -6.89 11.72
N LEU A 76 -14.29 -5.89 10.86
CA LEU A 76 -13.41 -4.75 10.64
C LEU A 76 -13.63 -3.69 11.72
N ARG A 77 -12.69 -3.64 12.66
CA ARG A 77 -12.76 -2.79 13.87
C ARG A 77 -12.27 -1.35 13.65
N THR A 78 -11.49 -1.13 12.61
CA THR A 78 -10.86 0.14 12.25
C THR A 78 -11.38 0.63 10.91
N GLY A 79 -11.04 1.87 10.56
CA GLY A 79 -11.22 2.33 9.19
C GLY A 79 -10.31 1.52 8.26
N LEU A 80 -10.83 1.16 7.10
CA LEU A 80 -10.06 0.51 6.05
C LEU A 80 -10.28 1.30 4.76
N ALA A 81 -9.20 1.51 4.01
CA ALA A 81 -9.24 2.05 2.67
C ALA A 81 -8.28 1.25 1.78
N VAL A 82 -8.79 0.83 0.64
CA VAL A 82 -8.07 0.01 -0.35
C VAL A 82 -8.15 0.73 -1.68
N VAL A 83 -7.00 1.03 -2.28
CA VAL A 83 -6.91 1.75 -3.55
C VAL A 83 -6.74 0.76 -4.69
N THR A 84 -7.62 0.82 -5.69
CA THR A 84 -7.56 0.00 -6.89
C THR A 84 -7.96 0.82 -8.11
N LYS A 85 -7.48 0.47 -9.30
CA LYS A 85 -7.85 1.14 -10.55
C LYS A 85 -8.81 0.29 -11.34
N ARG A 86 -9.95 0.86 -11.72
CA ARG A 86 -10.89 0.26 -12.67
C ARG A 86 -10.36 0.46 -14.09
N ALA A 87 -9.74 -0.59 -14.63
CA ALA A 87 -9.02 -0.55 -15.90
C ALA A 87 -9.94 -0.32 -17.10
N ASP A 88 -11.19 -0.79 -17.06
CA ASP A 88 -12.14 -0.67 -18.17
C ASP A 88 -12.64 0.75 -18.42
N ASN A 89 -12.56 1.66 -17.43
CA ASN A 89 -12.96 3.06 -17.60
C ASN A 89 -11.94 4.08 -17.09
N GLY A 90 -10.76 3.63 -16.64
CA GLY A 90 -9.68 4.47 -16.16
C GLY A 90 -9.85 5.07 -14.76
N SER A 91 -10.97 4.86 -14.07
CA SER A 91 -11.24 5.48 -12.77
C SER A 91 -10.44 4.83 -11.62
N VAL A 92 -9.95 5.63 -10.68
CA VAL A 92 -9.35 5.13 -9.43
C VAL A 92 -10.41 5.05 -8.35
N TRP A 93 -10.48 3.90 -7.68
CA TRP A 93 -11.42 3.60 -6.62
C TRP A 93 -10.69 3.51 -5.29
N ILE A 94 -11.20 4.23 -4.30
CA ILE A 94 -10.81 4.08 -2.89
C ILE A 94 -11.96 3.37 -2.16
N LEU A 95 -11.86 2.05 -2.10
CA LEU A 95 -12.82 1.18 -1.42
C LEU A 95 -12.63 1.34 0.09
N HIS A 96 -13.65 1.82 0.78
CA HIS A 96 -13.55 2.08 2.22
C HIS A 96 -14.76 1.58 3.01
N ASN A 97 -14.58 1.31 4.30
CA ASN A 97 -15.63 0.79 5.17
C ASN A 97 -16.37 1.86 6.01
N ASN A 98 -16.29 3.16 5.65
CA ASN A 98 -17.08 4.20 6.33
C ASN A 98 -18.58 4.06 6.03
N PRO A 99 -19.45 3.74 7.02
CA PRO A 99 -20.88 3.56 6.81
C PRO A 99 -21.60 4.80 6.30
N ARG A 100 -21.02 5.98 6.56
CA ARG A 100 -21.58 7.26 6.11
C ARG A 100 -21.28 7.53 4.64
N GLY A 101 -20.28 6.87 4.05
CA GLY A 101 -19.78 7.18 2.72
C GLY A 101 -20.83 6.98 1.62
N ARG A 102 -20.71 7.77 0.54
CA ARG A 102 -21.72 7.88 -0.52
C ARG A 102 -22.10 6.56 -1.18
N TYR A 103 -21.13 5.65 -1.33
CA TYR A 103 -21.31 4.35 -2.00
C TYR A 103 -21.30 3.17 -1.03
N TYR A 104 -21.28 3.43 0.28
CA TYR A 104 -21.23 2.35 1.27
C TYR A 104 -22.49 1.48 1.20
N ARG A 105 -23.66 2.12 1.11
CA ARG A 105 -24.95 1.46 0.87
C ARG A 105 -25.37 1.65 -0.60
N PRO A 106 -26.29 0.82 -1.12
CA PRO A 106 -26.93 1.11 -2.41
C PRO A 106 -27.54 2.50 -2.38
N ARG A 107 -27.41 3.24 -3.48
CA ARG A 107 -28.07 4.54 -3.58
C ARG A 107 -29.58 4.33 -3.72
N PRO A 108 -30.41 5.19 -3.11
CA PRO A 108 -31.84 5.23 -3.43
C PRO A 108 -32.03 5.31 -4.94
N ASP A 109 -32.97 4.54 -5.47
CA ASP A 109 -33.32 4.51 -6.90
C ASP A 109 -32.17 4.12 -7.85
N SER A 110 -31.19 3.36 -7.36
CA SER A 110 -30.06 2.86 -8.15
C SER A 110 -30.00 1.33 -8.13
N ASN A 111 -29.65 0.73 -9.27
CA ASN A 111 -29.32 -0.69 -9.37
C ASN A 111 -27.89 -1.02 -8.89
N ALA A 112 -27.14 -0.03 -8.39
CA ALA A 112 -25.75 -0.18 -7.95
C ALA A 112 -25.62 -1.09 -6.73
N SER A 113 -24.64 -2.00 -6.78
CA SER A 113 -24.22 -2.79 -5.63
C SER A 113 -23.65 -1.89 -4.53
N ALA A 114 -23.82 -2.27 -3.27
CA ALA A 114 -23.21 -1.58 -2.15
C ALA A 114 -21.71 -1.88 -2.10
N ASN A 115 -20.86 -0.88 -1.85
CA ASN A 115 -19.44 -1.16 -1.60
C ASN A 115 -19.25 -1.99 -0.32
N ALA A 116 -20.17 -1.88 0.65
CA ALA A 116 -20.16 -2.70 1.87
C ALA A 116 -20.25 -4.22 1.60
N ASP A 117 -20.84 -4.62 0.47
CA ASP A 117 -21.06 -6.03 0.13
C ASP A 117 -19.88 -6.63 -0.65
N ILE A 118 -18.88 -5.82 -1.03
CA ILE A 118 -17.69 -6.30 -1.73
C ILE A 118 -16.91 -7.22 -0.78
N PRO A 119 -16.62 -8.48 -1.18
CA PRO A 119 -15.75 -9.37 -0.42
C PRO A 119 -14.39 -8.71 -0.18
N LEU A 120 -13.91 -8.75 1.05
CA LEU A 120 -12.63 -8.14 1.42
C LEU A 120 -11.47 -8.79 0.64
N ALA A 121 -11.54 -10.10 0.41
CA ALA A 121 -10.59 -10.81 -0.44
C ALA A 121 -10.55 -10.24 -1.87
N SER A 122 -11.70 -9.96 -2.48
CA SER A 122 -11.76 -9.33 -3.81
C SER A 122 -11.19 -7.90 -3.80
N ALA A 123 -11.45 -7.10 -2.76
CA ALA A 123 -10.84 -5.77 -2.65
C ALA A 123 -9.32 -5.84 -2.56
N ILE A 124 -8.77 -6.79 -1.79
CA ILE A 124 -7.32 -7.01 -1.68
C ILE A 124 -6.75 -7.49 -3.03
N LEU A 125 -7.34 -8.52 -3.64
CA LEU A 125 -6.90 -9.05 -4.94
C LEU A 125 -6.89 -7.96 -6.02
N ALA A 126 -7.93 -7.12 -6.07
CA ALA A 126 -8.01 -5.97 -6.97
C ALA A 126 -6.86 -4.98 -6.73
N SER A 127 -6.56 -4.66 -5.47
CA SER A 127 -5.47 -3.74 -5.10
C SER A 127 -4.08 -4.28 -5.38
N THR A 128 -3.90 -5.59 -5.51
CA THR A 128 -2.59 -6.23 -5.72
C THR A 128 -2.45 -6.82 -7.13
N ALA A 129 -3.43 -6.60 -8.01
CA ALA A 129 -3.44 -7.14 -9.36
C ALA A 129 -2.51 -6.33 -10.28
N ALA A 130 -1.20 -6.35 -9.97
CA ALA A 130 -0.20 -5.57 -10.68
C ALA A 130 -0.11 -6.00 -12.15
N LEU A 131 -0.03 -5.01 -13.03
CA LEU A 131 0.09 -5.23 -14.47
C LEU A 131 1.31 -6.13 -14.74
N THR A 132 1.15 -7.14 -15.59
CA THR A 132 2.13 -8.22 -15.90
C THR A 132 2.33 -9.32 -14.83
N TYR A 133 1.94 -9.10 -13.57
CA TYR A 133 2.09 -10.09 -12.50
C TYR A 133 0.84 -10.92 -12.26
N PHE A 134 -0.34 -10.28 -12.25
CA PHE A 134 -1.62 -10.93 -11.97
C PHE A 134 -2.69 -10.54 -12.99
N LYS A 135 -3.73 -11.37 -13.11
CA LYS A 135 -4.93 -11.01 -13.89
C LYS A 135 -5.74 -9.96 -13.11
N PRO A 136 -6.50 -9.09 -13.81
CA PRO A 136 -7.46 -8.21 -13.16
C PRO A 136 -8.45 -8.99 -12.28
N GLU A 137 -8.87 -8.35 -11.19
CA GLU A 137 -9.98 -8.81 -10.37
C GLU A 137 -11.30 -8.26 -10.92
N PHE A 138 -12.34 -9.09 -10.96
CA PHE A 138 -13.63 -8.70 -11.50
C PHE A 138 -14.62 -8.48 -10.37
N ILE A 139 -15.06 -7.23 -10.18
CA ILE A 139 -15.99 -6.86 -9.11
C ILE A 139 -17.32 -6.44 -9.72
N LYS A 140 -18.42 -6.96 -9.16
CA LYS A 140 -19.78 -6.62 -9.58
C LYS A 140 -20.15 -5.19 -9.17
N ILE A 141 -20.42 -4.33 -10.15
CA ILE A 141 -20.79 -2.92 -9.92
C ILE A 141 -22.30 -2.75 -9.71
N ASN A 142 -23.09 -3.49 -10.49
CA ASN A 142 -24.55 -3.54 -10.40
C ASN A 142 -25.04 -4.89 -10.95
N ARG A 143 -26.33 -5.06 -11.19
CA ARG A 143 -26.89 -6.32 -11.74
C ARG A 143 -26.30 -6.71 -13.09
N ASP A 144 -26.00 -5.74 -13.95
CA ASP A 144 -25.69 -5.93 -15.37
C ASP A 144 -24.23 -5.62 -15.73
N GLN A 145 -23.46 -5.09 -14.76
CA GLN A 145 -22.11 -4.61 -14.97
C GLN A 145 -21.12 -5.22 -13.98
N ILE A 146 -20.00 -5.67 -14.55
CA ILE A 146 -18.79 -6.09 -13.85
C ILE A 146 -17.68 -5.11 -14.27
N GLY A 147 -16.89 -4.64 -13.30
CA GLY A 147 -15.70 -3.83 -13.55
C GLY A 147 -14.45 -4.68 -13.49
N ALA A 148 -13.44 -4.32 -14.30
CA ALA A 148 -12.13 -4.96 -14.28
C ALA A 148 -11.17 -4.10 -13.46
N PHE A 149 -10.64 -4.65 -12.39
CA PHE A 149 -9.83 -3.92 -11.41
C PHE A 149 -8.39 -4.43 -11.40
N VAL A 150 -7.45 -3.49 -11.37
CA VAL A 150 -6.01 -3.72 -11.30
C VAL A 150 -5.42 -2.96 -10.11
N ASP A 151 -4.15 -3.24 -9.83
CA ASP A 151 -3.41 -2.63 -8.74
C ASP A 151 -3.53 -1.09 -8.74
N GLY A 152 -3.77 -0.53 -7.56
CA GLY A 152 -3.86 0.92 -7.35
C GLY A 152 -2.56 1.65 -7.68
N GLY A 153 -1.42 0.97 -7.64
CA GLY A 153 -0.11 1.47 -8.06
C GLY A 153 -0.03 1.80 -9.55
N VAL A 154 -0.93 1.27 -10.39
CA VAL A 154 -1.07 1.70 -11.81
C VAL A 154 -1.84 3.03 -11.92
N SER A 155 -1.59 3.93 -10.97
CA SER A 155 -2.13 5.28 -10.87
C SER A 155 -1.13 6.15 -10.08
N PRO A 156 -1.37 7.47 -9.96
CA PRO A 156 -0.54 8.33 -9.10
C PRO A 156 -0.56 7.96 -7.61
N HIS A 157 -1.36 6.97 -7.20
CA HIS A 157 -1.60 6.60 -5.80
C HIS A 157 -0.87 5.32 -5.38
N ASN A 158 0.28 5.04 -5.99
CA ASN A 158 1.18 3.99 -5.51
C ASN A 158 1.59 4.25 -4.05
N ASP A 159 1.95 5.51 -3.75
CA ASP A 159 1.82 6.08 -2.42
C ASP A 159 0.40 6.65 -2.22
N PRO A 160 -0.48 6.02 -1.43
CA PRO A 160 -1.86 6.44 -1.27
C PRO A 160 -2.00 7.56 -0.22
N SER A 161 -0.91 8.00 0.41
CA SER A 161 -0.95 8.86 1.61
C SER A 161 -1.73 10.15 1.36
N LEU A 162 -1.53 10.79 0.22
CA LEU A 162 -2.30 11.98 -0.16
C LEU A 162 -3.78 11.66 -0.43
N HIS A 163 -4.07 10.51 -1.03
CA HIS A 163 -5.46 10.06 -1.24
C HIS A 163 -6.16 9.75 0.08
N LEU A 164 -5.44 9.24 1.08
CA LEU A 164 -5.95 9.03 2.43
C LEU A 164 -6.21 10.35 3.16
N LEU A 165 -5.37 11.37 2.97
CA LEU A 165 -5.65 12.73 3.47
C LEU A 165 -6.93 13.29 2.84
N MET A 166 -7.09 13.14 1.53
CA MET A 166 -8.32 13.50 0.83
C MET A 166 -9.54 12.72 1.36
N LEU A 167 -9.40 11.42 1.59
CA LEU A 167 -10.44 10.55 2.15
C LEU A 167 -10.89 11.04 3.52
N ALA A 168 -9.93 11.38 4.39
CA ALA A 168 -10.17 11.81 5.76
C ALA A 168 -10.95 13.14 5.81
N ASN A 169 -10.62 14.11 4.96
CA ASN A 169 -11.16 15.46 5.06
C ASN A 169 -12.30 15.80 4.07
N LEU A 170 -12.21 15.39 2.80
CA LEU A 170 -13.15 15.86 1.78
C LEU A 170 -14.59 15.41 2.07
N LYS A 171 -15.51 16.39 2.04
CA LYS A 171 -16.95 16.19 2.34
C LYS A 171 -17.61 15.06 1.57
N GLY A 172 -17.14 14.78 0.35
CA GLY A 172 -17.65 13.69 -0.50
C GLY A 172 -17.47 12.29 0.11
N TYR A 173 -16.41 12.08 0.91
CA TYR A 173 -16.12 10.81 1.57
C TYR A 173 -16.73 10.68 2.97
N ARG A 174 -17.20 11.80 3.54
CA ARG A 174 -17.97 11.87 4.79
C ARG A 174 -17.25 11.30 6.02
N PHE A 175 -15.92 11.32 6.01
CA PHE A 175 -15.11 11.17 7.24
C PHE A 175 -15.07 12.51 7.98
N ASN A 176 -14.82 13.61 7.25
CA ASN A 176 -14.84 14.99 7.74
C ASN A 176 -13.90 15.22 8.93
N TRP A 177 -12.75 14.56 8.95
CA TRP A 177 -11.76 14.79 10.00
C TRP A 177 -11.14 16.18 9.84
N PRO A 178 -11.00 16.94 10.93
CA PRO A 178 -10.40 18.25 10.87
C PRO A 178 -8.92 18.16 10.49
N LEU A 179 -8.45 19.13 9.70
CA LEU A 179 -7.03 19.31 9.44
C LEU A 179 -6.37 20.03 10.61
N GLY A 180 -5.07 19.83 10.78
CA GLY A 180 -4.22 20.53 11.72
C GLY A 180 -3.12 19.64 12.27
N GLY A 181 -1.93 20.20 12.48
CA GLY A 181 -0.75 19.50 13.02
C GLY A 181 -1.00 18.78 14.36
N ARG A 182 -1.98 19.20 15.15
CA ARG A 182 -2.35 18.58 16.43
C ARG A 182 -3.68 17.80 16.38
N GLN A 183 -4.28 17.70 15.20
CA GLN A 183 -5.62 17.11 15.00
C GLN A 183 -5.60 15.89 14.07
N LEU A 184 -4.68 15.87 13.11
CA LEU A 184 -4.54 14.79 12.14
C LEU A 184 -3.08 14.35 12.05
N MET A 185 -2.83 13.07 12.31
CA MET A 185 -1.54 12.43 12.10
C MET A 185 -1.64 11.45 10.94
N LEU A 186 -0.69 11.54 10.01
CA LEU A 186 -0.54 10.61 8.90
C LEU A 186 0.82 9.92 8.99
N VAL A 187 0.80 8.60 9.17
CA VAL A 187 2.00 7.76 9.17
C VAL A 187 2.04 6.99 7.86
N SER A 188 3.06 7.25 7.06
CA SER A 188 3.29 6.62 5.76
C SER A 188 4.44 5.63 5.86
N VAL A 189 4.21 4.37 5.48
CA VAL A 189 5.23 3.31 5.52
C VAL A 189 5.43 2.78 4.11
N GLY A 190 6.62 3.00 3.55
CA GLY A 190 7.02 2.51 2.23
C GLY A 190 7.68 1.13 2.28
N THR A 191 7.70 0.46 1.14
CA THR A 191 8.33 -0.86 0.95
C THR A 191 9.74 -0.80 0.35
N GLY A 192 10.35 0.38 0.41
CA GLY A 192 11.65 0.67 -0.16
C GLY A 192 11.56 1.26 -1.57
N PHE A 193 12.56 2.05 -1.91
CA PHE A 193 12.73 2.67 -3.21
C PHE A 193 14.20 2.63 -3.63
N PHE A 194 14.46 2.83 -4.90
CA PHE A 194 15.81 3.02 -5.43
C PHE A 194 15.73 3.93 -6.65
N ARG A 195 16.81 4.65 -6.96
CA ARG A 195 16.84 5.49 -8.14
C ARG A 195 17.14 4.61 -9.36
N PHE A 196 16.23 4.61 -10.32
CA PHE A 196 16.50 4.04 -11.63
C PHE A 196 17.53 4.92 -12.34
N GLN A 197 18.77 4.44 -12.41
CA GLN A 197 19.82 4.98 -13.28
C GLN A 197 20.04 3.95 -14.40
N ARG A 198 19.78 4.34 -15.65
CA ARG A 198 20.03 3.51 -16.83
C ARG A 198 20.98 4.25 -17.77
N ASP A 199 21.87 3.50 -18.39
CA ASP A 199 22.73 4.01 -19.45
C ASP A 199 21.87 4.49 -20.64
N VAL A 200 22.23 5.65 -21.21
CA VAL A 200 21.63 6.22 -22.43
C VAL A 200 21.66 5.22 -23.59
N ASN A 201 22.71 4.39 -23.67
CA ASN A 201 22.82 3.35 -24.70
C ASN A 201 21.73 2.29 -24.55
N TRP A 202 21.33 1.95 -23.33
CA TRP A 202 20.25 0.99 -23.10
C TRP A 202 18.91 1.51 -23.66
N LEU A 203 18.62 2.80 -23.50
CA LEU A 203 17.42 3.43 -24.06
C LEU A 203 17.42 3.39 -25.60
N ARG A 204 18.57 3.62 -26.24
CA ARG A 204 18.70 3.65 -27.71
C ARG A 204 18.37 2.32 -28.38
N TYR A 205 18.68 1.19 -27.73
CA TYR A 205 18.54 -0.14 -28.32
C TYR A 205 17.35 -0.95 -27.77
N THR A 206 16.60 -0.39 -26.81
CA THR A 206 15.42 -1.06 -26.24
C THR A 206 14.21 -0.87 -27.14
N PRO A 207 13.45 -1.92 -27.48
CA PRO A 207 12.24 -1.79 -28.30
C PRO A 207 11.18 -0.87 -27.66
N SER A 208 10.39 -0.16 -28.49
CA SER A 208 9.44 0.86 -28.03
C SER A 208 8.41 0.36 -27.02
N ALA A 209 7.99 -0.91 -27.09
CA ALA A 209 7.07 -1.50 -26.11
C ALA A 209 7.67 -1.55 -24.69
N PHE A 210 8.96 -1.89 -24.57
CA PHE A 210 9.66 -1.88 -23.28
C PHE A 210 9.91 -0.45 -22.79
N GLN A 211 10.19 0.49 -23.70
CA GLN A 211 10.27 1.92 -23.35
C GLN A 211 8.93 2.44 -22.81
N ALA A 212 7.80 2.03 -23.40
CA ALA A 212 6.48 2.42 -22.94
C ALA A 212 6.17 1.88 -21.52
N VAL A 213 6.49 0.61 -21.24
CA VAL A 213 6.37 0.03 -19.89
C VAL A 213 7.24 0.80 -18.90
N GLN A 214 8.48 1.13 -19.28
CA GLN A 214 9.37 1.91 -18.43
C GLN A 214 8.86 3.32 -18.17
N ALA A 215 8.35 4.02 -19.19
CA ALA A 215 7.78 5.35 -19.03
C ALA A 215 6.58 5.33 -18.07
N LEU A 216 5.75 4.29 -18.12
CA LEU A 216 4.66 4.09 -17.16
C LEU A 216 5.20 3.90 -15.74
N THR A 217 6.20 3.04 -15.54
CA THR A 217 6.83 2.87 -14.21
C THR A 217 7.45 4.17 -13.70
N SER A 218 8.12 4.94 -14.57
CA SER A 218 8.67 6.25 -14.21
C SER A 218 7.58 7.21 -13.75
N MET A 219 6.44 7.28 -14.45
CA MET A 219 5.32 8.13 -14.03
C MET A 219 4.72 7.71 -12.68
N ILE A 220 4.74 6.41 -12.34
CA ILE A 220 4.30 5.93 -11.03
C ILE A 220 5.25 6.43 -9.93
N ASP A 221 6.56 6.37 -10.17
CA ASP A 221 7.57 6.90 -9.26
C ASP A 221 7.45 8.43 -9.12
N ASP A 222 7.24 9.15 -10.22
CA ASP A 222 7.04 10.60 -10.23
C ASP A 222 5.80 11.00 -9.43
N GLY A 223 4.68 10.27 -9.58
CA GLY A 223 3.49 10.46 -8.76
C GLY A 223 3.76 10.26 -7.26
N SER A 224 4.52 9.22 -6.91
CA SER A 224 4.90 8.94 -5.52
C SER A 224 5.80 10.04 -4.93
N ARG A 225 6.71 10.60 -5.74
CA ARG A 225 7.54 11.75 -5.34
C ARG A 225 6.71 13.01 -5.13
N LEU A 226 5.79 13.30 -6.05
CA LEU A 226 4.89 14.45 -5.91
C LEU A 226 4.04 14.35 -4.65
N VAL A 227 3.50 13.16 -4.34
CA VAL A 227 2.77 12.90 -3.09
C VAL A 227 3.62 13.22 -1.87
N GLN A 228 4.88 12.78 -1.84
CA GLN A 228 5.81 13.06 -0.74
C GLN A 228 6.12 14.55 -0.62
N THR A 229 6.39 15.23 -1.73
CA THR A 229 6.63 16.68 -1.75
C THR A 229 5.44 17.45 -1.19
N ILE A 230 4.23 17.17 -1.67
CA ILE A 230 3.01 17.85 -1.21
C ILE A 230 2.78 17.60 0.28
N LEU A 231 2.92 16.36 0.74
CA LEU A 231 2.67 16.03 2.16
C LEU A 231 3.73 16.66 3.07
N GLN A 232 5.01 16.64 2.70
CA GLN A 232 6.06 17.30 3.47
C GLN A 232 5.87 18.82 3.49
N TRP A 233 5.53 19.44 2.36
CA TRP A 233 5.22 20.88 2.27
C TRP A 233 3.99 21.30 3.10
N ALA A 234 2.98 20.43 3.15
CA ALA A 234 1.71 20.69 3.83
C ALA A 234 1.73 20.42 5.35
N SER A 235 2.80 19.84 5.87
CA SER A 235 2.83 19.26 7.22
C SER A 235 3.94 19.83 8.10
N HIS A 236 3.81 19.53 9.39
CA HIS A 236 4.97 19.44 10.26
C HIS A 236 5.47 17.98 10.26
N THR A 237 6.75 17.76 9.99
CA THR A 237 7.36 16.43 9.99
C THR A 237 8.64 16.39 10.84
N PRO A 238 8.75 15.47 11.81
CA PRO A 238 10.00 15.21 12.54
C PRO A 238 10.98 14.35 11.73
N THR A 239 10.56 13.85 10.56
CA THR A 239 11.37 13.00 9.69
C THR A 239 11.48 13.61 8.28
N PRO A 240 11.98 14.86 8.14
CA PRO A 240 12.11 15.48 6.83
C PRO A 240 13.10 14.68 5.98
N ARG A 241 12.76 14.52 4.69
CA ARG A 241 13.65 13.89 3.72
C ARG A 241 14.11 14.93 2.71
N GLN A 242 15.33 14.77 2.24
CA GLN A 242 15.81 15.50 1.06
C GLN A 242 15.04 15.00 -0.16
N LEU A 243 14.14 15.83 -0.69
CA LEU A 243 13.23 15.50 -1.79
C LEU A 243 13.89 15.74 -3.14
N ASP A 244 14.53 16.90 -3.26
CA ASP A 244 15.22 17.35 -4.47
C ASP A 244 16.44 18.21 -4.10
N ARG A 245 17.40 18.36 -5.02
CA ARG A 245 18.61 19.15 -4.77
C ARG A 245 18.36 20.66 -4.73
N GLU A 246 17.32 21.14 -5.41
CA GLU A 246 16.91 22.54 -5.43
C GLU A 246 15.89 22.83 -4.33
N MET A 247 14.84 21.99 -4.21
CA MET A 247 13.82 22.17 -3.16
C MET A 247 14.33 21.81 -1.74
N GLY A 248 15.37 20.99 -1.63
CA GLY A 248 15.89 20.51 -0.35
C GLY A 248 14.88 19.62 0.39
N ASP A 249 14.69 19.90 1.68
CA ASP A 249 13.79 19.18 2.58
C ASP A 249 12.58 20.00 3.04
N LEU A 250 12.35 21.19 2.48
CA LEU A 250 11.20 22.04 2.78
C LEU A 250 11.06 22.38 4.29
N ALA A 251 12.12 22.29 5.09
CA ALA A 251 12.05 22.52 6.53
C ALA A 251 11.51 23.92 6.87
N GLU A 252 11.87 24.92 6.05
CA GLU A 252 11.47 26.32 6.17
C GLU A 252 10.26 26.71 5.30
N ASP A 253 9.76 25.78 4.48
CA ASP A 253 8.63 26.03 3.57
C ASP A 253 7.31 25.53 4.16
N ARG A 254 6.22 26.26 3.91
CA ARG A 254 4.88 25.87 4.36
C ARG A 254 3.83 26.16 3.29
N LEU A 255 2.91 25.22 3.08
CA LEU A 255 1.77 25.40 2.15
C LEU A 255 0.73 26.41 2.66
N GLY A 256 0.65 26.61 3.97
CA GLY A 256 -0.25 27.55 4.63
C GLY A 256 0.35 28.09 5.93
N HIS A 257 -0.37 28.99 6.62
CA HIS A 257 0.11 29.57 7.88
C HIS A 257 0.37 28.52 8.96
N ASP A 258 -0.55 27.56 9.10
CA ASP A 258 -0.44 26.44 10.03
C ASP A 258 -0.28 25.12 9.27
N PRO A 259 0.45 24.13 9.83
CA PRO A 259 0.56 22.80 9.23
C PRO A 259 -0.80 22.11 9.17
N LEU A 260 -1.13 21.53 8.01
CA LEU A 260 -2.41 20.84 7.78
C LEU A 260 -2.49 19.48 8.48
N LEU A 261 -1.35 18.91 8.88
CA LEU A 261 -1.25 17.61 9.56
C LEU A 261 0.14 17.43 10.18
N HIS A 262 0.25 16.50 11.13
CA HIS A 262 1.53 15.90 11.53
C HIS A 262 1.81 14.72 10.61
N TYR A 263 2.95 14.74 9.92
CA TYR A 263 3.29 13.73 8.93
C TYR A 263 4.58 13.03 9.30
N VAL A 264 4.59 11.71 9.21
CA VAL A 264 5.80 10.91 9.39
C VAL A 264 5.86 9.90 8.26
N ARG A 265 7.04 9.77 7.62
CA ARG A 265 7.27 8.75 6.60
C ARG A 265 8.47 7.90 6.93
N TYR A 266 8.26 6.59 6.93
CA TYR A 266 9.31 5.58 7.04
C TYR A 266 9.44 4.83 5.73
N ASP A 267 10.62 4.89 5.12
CA ASP A 267 10.89 4.23 3.85
C ASP A 267 12.40 3.96 3.71
N GLY A 268 12.79 3.00 2.87
CA GLY A 268 14.15 2.49 2.76
C GLY A 268 14.79 2.71 1.39
N GLN A 269 16.04 3.17 1.33
CA GLN A 269 16.76 3.28 0.06
C GLN A 269 17.55 2.00 -0.24
N LEU A 270 17.14 1.28 -1.27
CA LEU A 270 17.69 -0.02 -1.67
C LEU A 270 18.87 0.16 -2.64
N GLU A 271 19.88 0.91 -2.21
CA GLU A 271 21.13 1.14 -2.94
C GLU A 271 22.31 0.69 -2.11
N ILE A 272 23.27 0.00 -2.72
CA ILE A 272 24.43 -0.60 -2.03
C ILE A 272 25.11 0.42 -1.13
N ASN A 273 25.48 1.58 -1.69
CA ASN A 273 26.18 2.63 -0.95
C ASN A 273 25.34 3.13 0.24
N TRP A 274 24.04 3.34 0.03
CA TRP A 274 23.16 3.79 1.12
C TRP A 274 23.02 2.75 2.23
N LEU A 275 22.82 1.47 1.87
CA LEU A 275 22.69 0.38 2.84
C LEU A 275 23.98 0.18 3.63
N GLN A 276 25.13 0.32 2.98
CA GLN A 276 26.43 0.28 3.63
C GLN A 276 26.65 1.49 4.55
N GLU A 277 26.46 2.71 4.05
CA GLU A 277 26.72 3.95 4.80
C GLU A 277 25.75 4.16 5.96
N LYS A 278 24.45 3.86 5.77
CA LYS A 278 23.41 4.16 6.75
C LYS A 278 23.09 2.99 7.67
N LEU A 279 23.22 1.76 7.19
CA LEU A 279 22.88 0.55 7.96
C LEU A 279 24.09 -0.35 8.27
N GLY A 280 25.27 -0.08 7.71
CA GLY A 280 26.44 -0.96 7.86
C GLY A 280 26.28 -2.31 7.13
N MET A 281 25.30 -2.42 6.24
CA MET A 281 24.99 -3.66 5.54
C MET A 281 25.81 -3.77 4.25
N LYS A 282 26.67 -4.79 4.18
CA LYS A 282 27.44 -5.11 2.97
C LYS A 282 26.61 -6.01 2.08
N ILE A 283 26.17 -5.49 0.95
CA ILE A 283 25.33 -6.20 -0.03
C ILE A 283 26.05 -6.16 -1.38
N GLY A 284 26.19 -7.31 -2.03
CA GLY A 284 26.79 -7.42 -3.36
C GLY A 284 25.82 -7.07 -4.49
N GLU A 285 26.34 -6.88 -5.71
CA GLU A 285 25.52 -6.53 -6.89
C GLU A 285 24.40 -7.54 -7.20
N ARG A 286 24.72 -8.84 -7.17
CA ARG A 286 23.70 -9.89 -7.41
C ARG A 286 22.61 -9.91 -6.34
N GLU A 287 22.99 -9.63 -5.10
CA GLU A 287 22.06 -9.62 -3.97
C GLU A 287 21.16 -8.37 -4.04
N ILE A 288 21.70 -7.19 -4.39
CA ILE A 288 20.86 -6.00 -4.56
C ILE A 288 19.88 -6.13 -5.71
N ASP A 289 20.28 -6.79 -6.80
CA ASP A 289 19.38 -7.06 -7.93
C ASP A 289 18.22 -7.97 -7.52
N SER A 290 18.49 -8.99 -6.69
CA SER A 290 17.47 -9.84 -6.08
C SER A 290 16.53 -9.03 -5.16
N ILE A 291 17.10 -8.21 -4.27
CA ILE A 291 16.36 -7.35 -3.32
C ILE A 291 15.42 -6.36 -4.03
N ARG A 292 15.84 -5.82 -5.17
CA ARG A 292 15.06 -4.84 -5.95
C ARG A 292 13.95 -5.46 -6.79
N ARG A 293 13.98 -6.77 -7.00
CA ARG A 293 12.96 -7.47 -7.76
C ARG A 293 11.77 -7.82 -6.87
N ILE A 294 10.61 -7.25 -7.23
CA ILE A 294 9.33 -7.52 -6.53
C ILE A 294 8.91 -9.00 -6.60
N ASP A 295 9.45 -9.75 -7.56
CA ASP A 295 9.05 -11.11 -7.87
C ASP A 295 10.06 -12.18 -7.42
N ASP A 296 11.05 -11.81 -6.61
CA ASP A 296 12.06 -12.72 -6.08
C ASP A 296 11.73 -13.12 -4.64
N PRO A 297 11.15 -14.32 -4.40
CA PRO A 297 10.86 -14.78 -3.05
C PRO A 297 12.13 -15.03 -2.22
N GLY A 298 13.29 -15.25 -2.88
CA GLY A 298 14.57 -15.45 -2.19
C GLY A 298 15.05 -14.21 -1.43
N ALA A 299 14.55 -13.03 -1.79
CA ALA A 299 14.95 -11.78 -1.16
C ALA A 299 14.15 -11.45 0.12
N ILE A 300 13.04 -12.16 0.41
CA ILE A 300 12.09 -11.78 1.48
C ILE A 300 12.79 -11.64 2.84
N GLU A 301 13.58 -12.63 3.26
CA GLU A 301 14.27 -12.59 4.56
C GLU A 301 15.24 -11.42 4.66
N LYS A 302 15.99 -11.16 3.58
CA LYS A 302 16.93 -10.04 3.51
C LYS A 302 16.21 -8.68 3.57
N LEU A 303 15.05 -8.59 2.93
CA LEU A 303 14.20 -7.40 2.97
C LEU A 303 13.61 -7.14 4.36
N ILE A 304 13.22 -8.21 5.07
CA ILE A 304 12.80 -8.11 6.49
C ILE A 304 13.95 -7.64 7.36
N GLU A 305 15.17 -8.15 7.14
CA GLU A 305 16.37 -7.71 7.85
C GLU A 305 16.65 -6.21 7.63
N ILE A 306 16.63 -5.76 6.38
CA ILE A 306 16.79 -4.34 6.00
C ILE A 306 15.70 -3.49 6.66
N GLY A 307 14.43 -3.92 6.56
CA GLY A 307 13.30 -3.21 7.17
C GLY A 307 13.43 -3.07 8.69
N ARG A 308 13.87 -4.13 9.39
CA ARG A 308 14.14 -4.08 10.83
C ARG A 308 15.29 -3.14 11.18
N ALA A 309 16.34 -3.09 10.35
CA ALA A 309 17.46 -2.18 10.57
C ALA A 309 17.06 -0.71 10.36
N ILE A 310 16.29 -0.42 9.32
CA ILE A 310 15.71 0.91 9.10
C ILE A 310 14.82 1.31 10.27
N ALA A 311 13.92 0.41 10.71
CA ALA A 311 13.02 0.68 11.82
C ALA A 311 13.78 1.04 13.11
N ARG A 312 14.81 0.26 13.46
CA ARG A 312 15.65 0.53 14.65
C ARG A 312 16.38 1.87 14.59
N ARG A 313 16.73 2.34 13.39
CA ARG A 313 17.49 3.58 13.21
C ARG A 313 16.59 4.81 13.10
N HIS A 314 15.47 4.69 12.42
CA HIS A 314 14.66 5.82 11.97
C HIS A 314 13.32 5.97 12.70
N ILE A 315 12.88 5.00 13.51
CA ILE A 315 11.64 5.14 14.27
C ILE A 315 11.98 5.51 15.71
N SER A 316 11.54 6.69 16.14
CA SER A 316 11.62 7.17 17.52
C SER A 316 10.21 7.36 18.10
N ALA A 317 10.07 7.17 19.41
CA ALA A 317 8.83 7.49 20.12
C ALA A 317 8.48 9.00 19.99
N GLU A 318 9.49 9.86 19.90
CA GLU A 318 9.34 11.31 19.74
C GLU A 318 8.64 11.71 18.43
N HIS A 319 8.59 10.81 17.45
CA HIS A 319 7.88 11.05 16.20
C HIS A 319 6.36 11.04 16.37
N PHE A 320 5.85 10.59 17.52
CA PHE A 320 4.43 10.45 17.82
C PHE A 320 4.06 11.38 18.99
N PRO A 321 3.51 12.58 18.72
CA PRO A 321 3.16 13.53 19.75
C PRO A 321 2.08 12.99 20.69
N VAL A 322 2.17 13.36 21.97
CA VAL A 322 1.22 12.99 23.03
C VAL A 322 -0.23 13.40 22.74
N ASP A 323 -0.45 14.37 21.84
CA ASP A 323 -1.78 14.80 21.41
C ASP A 323 -2.58 13.66 20.72
N PHE A 324 -1.86 12.67 20.18
CA PHE A 324 -2.43 11.50 19.52
C PHE A 324 -2.51 10.28 20.44
N ASP A 325 -2.01 10.37 21.67
CA ASP A 325 -2.13 9.29 22.64
C ASP A 325 -3.59 9.02 22.95
N LEU A 326 -3.92 7.73 23.03
CA LEU A 326 -5.24 7.32 23.45
C LEU A 326 -5.32 7.43 24.96
N THR A 327 -6.00 8.45 25.45
CA THR A 327 -6.37 8.52 26.86
C THR A 327 -7.21 7.28 27.22
N PRO A 328 -6.84 6.49 28.24
CA PRO A 328 -7.70 5.44 28.76
C PRO A 328 -8.94 6.11 29.35
N SER A 329 -10.11 5.97 28.73
CA SER A 329 -11.35 6.37 29.40
C SER A 329 -12.56 5.56 28.92
N ALA A 330 -13.39 5.27 29.94
CA ALA A 330 -14.70 4.65 30.06
C ALA A 330 -15.45 4.19 28.80
N ALA A 331 -16.12 3.03 28.97
CA ALA A 331 -17.03 2.36 28.05
C ALA A 331 -17.69 3.26 27.00
N ALA A 332 -17.55 2.85 25.74
CA ALA A 332 -18.20 3.50 24.60
C ALA A 332 -19.73 3.59 24.80
N PRO A 333 -20.37 4.73 24.48
CA PRO A 333 -21.81 4.81 24.48
C PRO A 333 -22.38 3.86 23.42
N THR A 334 -23.37 3.07 23.83
CA THR A 334 -24.15 2.16 23.01
C THR A 334 -24.72 2.92 21.81
N ALA A 335 -24.36 2.50 20.60
CA ALA A 335 -24.94 3.04 19.38
C ALA A 335 -26.43 2.67 19.35
N GLU A 336 -27.31 3.67 19.53
CA GLU A 336 -28.73 3.53 19.18
C GLU A 336 -28.88 3.36 17.66
N ARG A 337 -29.92 2.60 17.32
CA ARG A 337 -30.13 1.81 16.09
C ARG A 337 -30.37 2.61 14.82
#